data_AF-A0A8H4K6C3-F1
#
_entry.id   AF-A0A8H4K6C3-F1
#
_cell.length_a   1.000
_cell.length_b   1.000
_cell.length_c   1.000
_cell.angle_alpha   90.00
_cell.angle_beta   90.00
_cell.angle_gamma   90.00
#
_symmetry.space_group_name_H-M   'P 1'
#
loop_
_entity.id
_entity.type
_entity.pdbx_description
1 polymer ?
#
loop_
_entity_poly.entity_id
_entity_poly.type
_entity_poly.pdbx_seq_one_letter_code
_entity_poly.pdbx_strand_id
1 'polypeptide(L)'
;MTLLHLAAPKCYAEDITSLLDSGASIDTVNNNGNTALHIASENWQDTILRILLDKGANKELQNKNGEIPLHVAAHVGRLASLRALLEAGADHRTLDQNGRTPRQSAEAAKVEHIRMLIKQWEDESYREELRSQVECKIHEAAEEIWNGIVKVLQDIEALELS
;
A
#
# COMPACT_ATOMS: atom_id res chain seq x y z
N MET A 1 6.11 16.03 -16.41
CA MET A 1 5.07 15.02 -16.12
C MET A 1 4.97 14.12 -17.33
N THR A 2 5.90 13.16 -17.44
CA THR A 2 6.03 12.31 -18.62
C THR A 2 4.96 11.23 -18.58
N LEU A 3 4.44 10.85 -19.76
CA LEU A 3 3.33 9.93 -20.08
C LEU A 3 3.27 8.60 -19.28
N LEU A 4 4.31 8.29 -18.52
CA LEU A 4 4.52 7.11 -17.69
C LEU A 4 3.60 6.98 -16.45
N HIS A 5 2.71 7.92 -16.14
CA HIS A 5 1.92 7.89 -14.89
C HIS A 5 0.45 7.44 -15.01
N LEU A 6 -0.10 7.18 -16.21
CA LEU A 6 -1.55 6.94 -16.38
C LEU A 6 -1.98 5.77 -17.31
N ALA A 7 -1.12 4.82 -17.67
CA ALA A 7 -1.52 3.69 -18.52
C ALA A 7 -1.97 2.44 -17.73
N ALA A 8 -2.75 1.56 -18.33
CA ALA A 8 -3.17 0.30 -17.70
C ALA A 8 -1.99 -0.71 -17.62
N PRO A 9 -1.98 -1.66 -16.66
CA PRO A 9 -0.85 -2.58 -16.44
C PRO A 9 -0.38 -3.37 -17.67
N LYS A 10 -1.28 -3.66 -18.62
CA LYS A 10 -0.95 -4.34 -19.89
C LYS A 10 -0.26 -3.42 -20.91
N CYS A 11 -0.70 -2.17 -21.04
CA CYS A 11 -0.07 -1.20 -21.95
C CYS A 11 1.38 -0.89 -21.53
N TYR A 12 1.63 -0.75 -20.22
CA TYR A 12 2.99 -0.49 -19.74
C TYR A 12 3.98 -1.62 -20.05
N ALA A 13 3.55 -2.89 -20.04
CA ALA A 13 4.45 -4.00 -20.32
C ALA A 13 4.93 -4.01 -21.79
N GLU A 14 4.02 -3.74 -22.73
CA GLU A 14 4.33 -3.65 -24.16
C GLU A 14 5.13 -2.38 -24.49
N ASP A 15 4.80 -1.26 -23.85
CA ASP A 15 5.51 0.02 -24.02
C ASP A 15 6.94 -0.04 -23.45
N ILE A 16 7.12 -0.63 -22.25
CA ILE A 16 8.44 -0.82 -21.65
C ILE A 16 9.26 -1.78 -22.51
N THR A 17 8.68 -2.88 -22.98
CA THR A 17 9.39 -3.84 -23.84
C THR A 17 9.83 -3.18 -25.14
N SER A 18 8.94 -2.42 -25.78
CA SER A 18 9.24 -1.68 -27.01
C SER A 18 10.32 -0.62 -26.80
N LEU A 19 10.29 0.10 -25.67
CA LEU A 19 11.30 1.11 -25.33
C LEU A 19 12.68 0.49 -25.10
N LEU A 20 12.74 -0.66 -24.42
CA LEU A 20 13.98 -1.42 -24.22
C LEU A 20 14.52 -1.97 -25.54
N ASP A 21 13.65 -2.50 -26.40
CA ASP A 21 14.02 -3.00 -27.73
C ASP A 21 14.46 -1.86 -28.67
N SER A 22 14.07 -0.61 -28.39
CA SER A 22 14.54 0.60 -29.06
C SER A 22 15.94 1.07 -28.61
N GLY A 23 16.60 0.34 -27.70
CA GLY A 23 17.93 0.66 -27.18
C GLY A 23 17.94 1.60 -25.97
N ALA A 24 16.79 1.85 -25.33
CA ALA A 24 16.77 2.58 -24.08
C ALA A 24 17.46 1.78 -22.97
N SER A 25 18.28 2.45 -22.15
CA SER A 25 18.93 1.78 -21.02
C SER A 25 17.91 1.34 -19.98
N ILE A 26 17.90 0.04 -19.69
CA ILE A 26 17.00 -0.58 -18.70
C ILE A 26 17.19 -0.05 -17.28
N ASP A 27 18.39 0.44 -17.00
CA ASP A 27 18.83 0.95 -15.70
C ASP A 27 18.76 2.49 -15.61
N THR A 28 18.02 3.13 -16.53
CA THR A 28 17.80 4.57 -16.47
C THR A 28 17.13 4.95 -15.15
N VAL A 29 17.67 5.98 -14.49
CA VAL A 29 17.16 6.49 -13.22
C VAL A 29 16.36 7.77 -13.41
N ASN A 30 15.32 7.96 -12.59
CA ASN A 30 14.60 9.23 -12.50
C ASN A 30 15.32 10.23 -11.55
N ASN A 31 14.71 11.39 -11.30
CA ASN A 31 15.26 12.43 -10.42
C ASN A 31 15.52 11.96 -8.98
N ASN A 32 14.90 10.86 -8.54
CA ASN A 32 15.09 10.28 -7.21
C ASN A 32 16.12 9.14 -7.20
N GLY A 33 16.76 8.86 -8.33
CA GLY A 33 17.65 7.71 -8.49
C GLY A 33 16.91 6.38 -8.67
N ASN A 34 15.57 6.39 -8.77
CA ASN A 34 14.80 5.16 -8.94
C ASN A 34 14.90 4.68 -10.39
N THR A 35 15.30 3.41 -10.56
CA THR A 35 15.18 2.67 -11.82
C THR A 35 13.75 2.19 -12.05
N ALA A 36 13.46 1.68 -13.25
CA ALA A 36 12.18 1.03 -13.53
C ALA A 36 11.86 -0.11 -12.54
N LEU A 37 12.88 -0.86 -12.08
CA LEU A 37 12.75 -1.91 -11.07
C LEU A 37 12.27 -1.39 -9.71
N HIS A 38 12.75 -0.22 -9.28
CA HIS A 38 12.27 0.41 -8.04
C HIS A 38 10.78 0.76 -8.14
N ILE A 39 10.41 1.41 -9.26
CA ILE A 39 9.04 1.86 -9.50
C ILE A 39 8.08 0.67 -9.60
N ALA A 40 8.49 -0.41 -10.29
CA ALA A 40 7.68 -1.63 -10.40
C ALA A 40 7.50 -2.34 -9.05
N SER A 41 8.51 -2.30 -8.19
CA SER A 41 8.48 -2.85 -6.82
C SER A 41 7.52 -2.08 -5.90
N GLU A 42 7.34 -0.77 -6.14
CA GLU A 42 6.42 0.10 -5.40
C GLU A 42 4.97 -0.02 -5.90
N ASN A 43 4.76 0.01 -7.22
CA ASN A 43 3.45 0.22 -7.86
C ASN A 43 2.66 -1.06 -8.16
N TRP A 44 2.98 -2.18 -7.53
CA TRP A 44 2.22 -3.42 -7.67
C TRP A 44 2.26 -4.02 -9.08
N GLN A 45 3.31 -3.73 -9.84
CA GLN A 45 3.43 -4.12 -11.24
C GLN A 45 4.26 -5.40 -11.40
N ASP A 46 3.78 -6.51 -10.82
CA ASP A 46 4.52 -7.78 -10.77
C ASP A 46 4.90 -8.32 -12.16
N THR A 47 4.04 -8.12 -13.16
CA THR A 47 4.33 -8.49 -14.56
C THR A 47 5.51 -7.71 -15.13
N ILE A 48 5.53 -6.40 -14.92
CA ILE A 48 6.59 -5.50 -15.42
C ILE A 48 7.89 -5.78 -14.67
N LEU A 49 7.81 -6.01 -13.37
CA LEU A 49 8.96 -6.40 -12.55
C LEU A 49 9.62 -7.67 -13.09
N ARG A 50 8.84 -8.71 -13.43
CA ARG A 50 9.36 -9.94 -14.04
C ARG A 50 10.01 -9.67 -15.40
N ILE A 51 9.35 -8.91 -16.28
CA ILE A 51 9.91 -8.55 -17.59
C ILE A 51 11.25 -7.82 -17.45
N LEU A 52 11.35 -6.88 -16.50
CA LEU A 52 12.59 -6.14 -16.24
C LEU A 52 13.71 -7.07 -15.73
N LEU A 53 13.40 -7.98 -14.80
CA LEU A 53 14.36 -8.97 -14.32
C LEU A 53 14.82 -9.93 -15.43
N ASP A 54 13.89 -10.40 -16.26
CA ASP A 54 14.19 -11.30 -17.38
C ASP A 54 15.05 -10.62 -18.46
N LYS A 55 14.86 -9.31 -18.66
CA LYS A 55 15.68 -8.47 -19.54
C LYS A 55 17.02 -8.05 -18.90
N GLY A 56 17.33 -8.52 -17.69
CA GLY A 56 18.62 -8.30 -17.04
C GLY A 56 18.77 -6.96 -16.32
N ALA A 57 17.67 -6.32 -15.92
CA ALA A 57 17.71 -5.08 -15.17
C ALA A 57 18.51 -5.25 -13.86
N ASN A 58 19.31 -4.24 -13.50
CA ASN A 58 20.18 -4.34 -12.35
C ASN A 58 19.39 -4.11 -11.04
N LYS A 59 19.14 -5.22 -10.36
CA LYS A 59 18.48 -5.32 -9.06
C LYS A 59 19.31 -4.82 -7.85
N GLU A 60 20.56 -4.44 -8.05
CA GLU A 60 21.46 -3.94 -7.00
C GLU A 60 21.70 -2.42 -7.11
N LEU A 61 21.09 -1.74 -8.08
CA LEU A 61 21.22 -0.28 -8.16
C LEU A 61 20.54 0.37 -6.97
N GLN A 62 21.25 1.30 -6.34
CA GLN A 62 20.73 2.09 -5.24
C GLN A 62 20.13 3.40 -5.76
N ASN A 63 18.95 3.73 -5.26
CA ASN A 63 18.39 5.06 -5.43
C ASN A 63 19.11 6.10 -4.55
N LYS A 64 18.64 7.35 -4.55
CA LYS A 64 19.23 8.41 -3.72
C LYS A 64 19.16 8.14 -2.21
N ASN A 65 18.29 7.24 -1.77
CA ASN A 65 18.18 6.81 -0.38
C ASN A 65 19.09 5.62 -0.05
N GLY A 66 19.96 5.18 -0.97
CA GLY A 66 20.73 3.95 -0.80
C GLY A 66 19.88 2.68 -0.91
N GLU A 67 18.60 2.79 -1.25
CA GLU A 67 17.69 1.67 -1.32
C GLU A 67 17.87 0.96 -2.66
N ILE A 68 18.05 -0.37 -2.62
CA ILE A 68 17.86 -1.24 -3.79
C ILE A 68 16.35 -1.57 -3.96
N PRO A 69 15.89 -2.06 -5.13
CA PRO A 69 14.48 -2.44 -5.34
C PRO A 69 13.91 -3.37 -4.25
N LEU A 70 14.76 -4.23 -3.66
CA LEU A 70 14.36 -5.11 -2.56
C LEU A 70 13.98 -4.34 -1.28
N HIS A 71 14.64 -3.22 -0.97
CA HIS A 71 14.24 -2.34 0.13
C HIS A 71 12.84 -1.76 -0.12
N VAL A 72 12.60 -1.27 -1.34
CA VAL A 72 11.30 -0.68 -1.72
C VAL A 72 10.19 -1.72 -1.62
N ALA A 73 10.40 -2.92 -2.17
CA ALA A 73 9.43 -4.03 -2.05
C ALA A 73 9.17 -4.42 -0.58
N ALA A 74 10.20 -4.38 0.26
CA ALA A 74 10.10 -4.67 1.69
C ALA A 74 9.32 -3.57 2.45
N HIS A 75 9.58 -2.30 2.13
CA HIS A 75 8.90 -1.13 2.71
C HIS A 75 7.39 -1.17 2.46
N VAL A 76 6.99 -1.46 1.21
CA VAL A 76 5.58 -1.54 0.81
C VAL A 76 4.94 -2.87 1.24
N GLY A 77 5.74 -3.88 1.60
CA GLY A 77 5.25 -5.19 2.02
C GLY A 77 4.76 -6.07 0.87
N ARG A 78 5.30 -5.89 -0.34
CA ARG A 78 4.88 -6.66 -1.53
C ARG A 78 5.58 -8.01 -1.62
N LEU A 79 4.91 -9.03 -1.10
CA LEU A 79 5.43 -10.40 -1.09
C LEU A 79 5.77 -10.96 -2.48
N ALA A 80 4.99 -10.63 -3.51
CA ALA A 80 5.23 -11.10 -4.87
C ALA A 80 6.52 -10.50 -5.46
N SER A 81 6.69 -9.19 -5.35
CA SER A 81 7.88 -8.46 -5.80
C SER A 81 9.12 -8.86 -4.99
N LEU A 82 9.00 -9.01 -3.66
CA LEU A 82 10.05 -9.55 -2.78
C LEU A 82 10.52 -10.93 -3.23
N ARG A 83 9.58 -11.85 -3.49
CA ARG A 83 9.91 -13.21 -3.96
C ARG A 83 10.63 -13.17 -5.28
N ALA A 84 10.12 -12.44 -6.27
CA ALA A 84 10.74 -12.34 -7.58
C ALA A 84 12.17 -11.76 -7.52
N LEU A 85 12.39 -10.73 -6.69
CA LEU A 85 13.72 -10.13 -6.50
C LEU A 85 14.69 -11.09 -5.81
N LEU A 86 14.24 -11.83 -4.78
CA LEU A 86 15.06 -12.83 -4.09
C LEU A 86 15.36 -14.05 -4.97
N GLU A 87 14.39 -14.51 -5.76
CA GLU A 87 14.56 -15.57 -6.77
C GLU A 87 15.56 -15.15 -7.84
N ALA A 88 15.55 -13.88 -8.24
CA ALA A 88 16.54 -13.30 -9.14
C ALA A 88 17.93 -13.09 -8.48
N GLY A 89 18.07 -13.40 -7.18
CA GLY A 89 19.32 -13.34 -6.43
C GLY A 89 19.67 -11.96 -5.87
N ALA A 90 18.69 -11.12 -5.56
CA ALA A 90 18.94 -9.80 -4.97
C ALA A 90 19.64 -9.91 -3.61
N ASP A 91 20.62 -9.06 -3.33
CA ASP A 91 21.33 -9.08 -2.05
C ASP A 91 20.45 -8.50 -0.91
N HIS A 92 20.01 -9.40 -0.03
CA HIS A 92 19.19 -9.07 1.13
C HIS A 92 20.00 -8.50 2.31
N ARG A 93 21.32 -8.30 2.15
CA ARG A 93 22.22 -7.73 3.16
C ARG A 93 22.69 -6.33 2.80
N THR A 94 22.38 -5.84 1.60
CA THR A 94 22.67 -4.46 1.20
C THR A 94 22.09 -3.48 2.19
N LEU A 95 22.83 -2.43 2.53
CA LEU A 95 22.41 -1.41 3.48
C LEU A 95 21.91 -0.17 2.73
N ASP A 96 20.80 0.39 3.20
CA ASP A 96 20.33 1.72 2.79
C ASP A 96 21.19 2.84 3.39
N GLN A 97 20.87 4.10 3.06
CA GLN A 97 21.56 5.27 3.62
C GLN A 97 21.47 5.38 5.15
N ASN A 98 20.49 4.71 5.77
CA ASN A 98 20.29 4.68 7.21
C ASN A 98 20.99 3.47 7.87
N GLY A 99 21.78 2.71 7.10
CA GLY A 99 22.47 1.51 7.59
C GLY A 99 21.53 0.33 7.86
N ARG A 100 20.35 0.28 7.20
CA ARG A 100 19.35 -0.76 7.39
C ARG A 100 19.38 -1.73 6.23
N THR A 101 19.26 -3.02 6.53
CA THR A 101 18.95 -4.06 5.53
C THR A 101 17.50 -3.93 5.04
N PRO A 102 17.11 -4.57 3.92
CA PRO A 102 15.72 -4.56 3.44
C PRO A 102 14.71 -4.98 4.51
N ARG A 103 15.06 -5.98 5.33
CA ARG A 103 14.22 -6.43 6.46
C ARG A 103 14.05 -5.33 7.50
N GLN A 104 15.15 -4.68 7.90
CA GLN A 104 15.12 -3.62 8.91
C GLN A 104 14.39 -2.37 8.41
N SER A 105 14.51 -2.05 7.12
CA SER A 105 13.76 -0.96 6.49
C SER A 105 12.25 -1.23 6.52
N ALA A 106 11.81 -2.46 6.22
CA ALA A 106 10.41 -2.86 6.34
C ALA A 106 9.86 -2.76 7.78
N GLU A 107 10.66 -3.15 8.77
CA GLU A 107 10.29 -3.03 10.18
C GLU A 107 10.14 -1.57 10.61
N ALA A 108 11.08 -0.72 10.19
CA ALA A 108 11.01 0.72 10.44
C ALA A 108 9.77 1.35 9.78
N ALA A 109 9.42 0.95 8.55
CA ALA A 109 8.24 1.43 7.85
C ALA A 109 6.93 1.10 8.59
N LYS A 110 6.81 -0.11 9.13
CA LYS A 110 5.65 -0.50 9.96
C LYS A 110 5.54 0.32 11.22
N VAL A 111 6.65 0.53 11.92
CA VAL A 111 6.70 1.35 13.14
C VAL A 111 6.30 2.79 12.81
N GLU A 112 6.79 3.35 11.70
CA GLU A 112 6.44 4.70 11.28
C GLU A 112 4.97 4.83 10.88
N HIS A 113 4.41 3.82 10.20
CA HIS A 113 2.98 3.78 9.89
C HIS A 113 2.12 3.73 11.17
N ILE A 114 2.48 2.89 12.15
CA ILE A 114 1.79 2.82 13.44
C ILE A 114 1.92 4.14 14.19
N ARG A 115 3.09 4.78 14.18
CA ARG A 115 3.29 6.11 14.77
C ARG A 115 2.45 7.18 14.09
N MET A 116 2.35 7.18 12.77
CA MET A 116 1.47 8.08 12.04
C MET A 116 0.01 7.88 12.42
N LEU A 117 -0.45 6.63 12.53
CA LEU A 117 -1.80 6.32 12.98
C LEU A 117 -2.06 6.75 14.43
N ILE A 118 -1.10 6.55 15.34
CA ILE A 118 -1.20 7.03 16.72
C ILE A 118 -1.28 8.56 16.76
N LYS A 119 -0.44 9.24 15.98
CA LYS A 119 -0.47 10.72 15.88
C LYS A 119 -1.81 11.21 15.33
N GLN A 120 -2.36 10.53 14.33
CA GLN A 120 -3.67 10.84 13.76
C GLN A 120 -4.82 10.52 14.74
N TRP A 121 -4.66 9.48 15.56
CA TRP A 121 -5.57 9.12 16.64
C TRP A 121 -5.52 10.11 17.82
N GLU A 122 -4.36 10.73 18.06
CA GLU A 122 -4.18 11.79 19.06
C GLU A 122 -4.72 13.14 18.61
N ASP A 123 -5.07 13.30 17.33
CA ASP A 123 -5.80 14.45 16.81
C ASP A 123 -7.28 14.38 17.24
N GLU A 124 -7.70 15.32 18.09
CA GLU A 124 -9.05 15.41 18.68
C GLU A 124 -10.15 15.44 17.60
N SER A 125 -9.85 16.03 16.45
CA SER A 125 -10.77 16.13 15.30
C SER A 125 -11.12 14.75 14.71
N TYR A 126 -10.19 13.80 14.74
CA TYR A 126 -10.42 12.45 14.18
C TYR A 126 -11.22 11.58 15.16
N ARG A 127 -11.11 11.86 16.46
CA ARG A 127 -11.89 11.18 17.53
C ARG A 127 -13.37 11.56 17.48
N GLU A 128 -13.70 12.81 17.21
CA GLU A 128 -15.10 13.26 17.14
C GLU A 128 -15.84 12.73 15.90
N GLU A 129 -15.17 12.65 14.76
CA GLU A 129 -15.71 12.04 13.52
C GLU A 129 -16.01 10.54 13.72
N LEU A 130 -15.10 9.79 14.34
CA LEU A 130 -15.31 8.36 14.63
C LEU A 130 -16.40 8.15 15.69
N ARG A 131 -16.45 9.01 16.72
CA ARG A 131 -17.49 8.98 17.76
C ARG A 131 -18.88 9.22 17.16
N SER A 132 -19.01 10.22 16.30
CA SER A 132 -20.24 10.53 15.56
C SER A 132 -20.72 9.35 14.69
N GLN A 133 -19.80 8.66 14.01
CA GLN A 133 -20.14 7.51 13.16
C GLN A 133 -20.51 6.24 13.95
N VAL A 134 -19.94 6.03 15.14
CA VAL A 134 -20.27 4.90 16.02
C VAL A 134 -21.58 5.15 16.78
N GLU A 135 -21.80 6.37 17.26
CA GLU A 135 -23.02 6.74 17.99
C GLU A 135 -24.27 6.70 17.07
N CYS A 136 -24.15 7.14 15.82
CA CYS A 136 -25.23 7.07 14.83
C CYS A 136 -25.72 5.63 14.57
N LYS A 137 -24.81 4.66 14.49
CA LYS A 137 -25.16 3.25 14.21
C LYS A 137 -25.74 2.49 15.41
N ILE A 138 -25.47 2.94 16.64
CA ILE A 138 -26.01 2.33 17.86
C ILE A 138 -27.39 2.91 18.19
N HIS A 139 -27.61 4.20 17.90
CA HIS A 139 -28.87 4.88 18.23
C HIS A 139 -30.04 4.44 17.34
N GLU A 140 -29.86 4.30 16.02
CA GLU A 140 -30.94 3.85 15.11
C GLU A 140 -31.46 2.45 15.48
N ALA A 141 -30.56 1.49 15.73
CA ALA A 141 -30.95 0.13 16.07
C ALA A 141 -31.62 0.04 17.47
N ALA A 142 -31.20 0.86 18.43
CA ALA A 142 -31.79 0.87 19.76
C ALA A 142 -33.18 1.53 19.78
N GLU A 143 -33.40 2.57 18.96
CA GLU A 143 -34.67 3.29 18.88
C GLU A 143 -35.76 2.48 18.17
N GLU A 144 -35.42 1.72 17.13
CA GLU A 144 -36.36 0.78 16.48
C GLU A 144 -36.82 -0.33 17.43
N ILE A 145 -35.89 -0.89 18.22
CA ILE A 145 -36.20 -1.93 19.21
C ILE A 145 -37.10 -1.37 20.31
N TRP A 146 -36.78 -0.18 20.83
CA TRP A 146 -37.58 0.48 21.87
C TRP A 146 -39.00 0.83 21.38
N ASN A 147 -39.12 1.40 20.17
CA ASN A 147 -40.41 1.72 19.57
C ASN A 147 -41.26 0.47 19.29
N GLY A 148 -40.62 -0.65 18.92
CA GLY A 148 -41.28 -1.95 18.80
C GLY A 148 -41.84 -2.46 20.13
N ILE A 149 -41.06 -2.37 21.21
CA ILE A 149 -41.48 -2.77 22.56
C ILE A 149 -42.66 -1.91 23.04
N VAL A 150 -42.59 -0.58 22.89
CA VAL A 150 -43.65 0.34 23.33
C VAL A 150 -44.98 0.04 22.62
N LYS A 151 -44.94 -0.26 21.32
CA LYS A 151 -46.15 -0.59 20.55
C LYS A 151 -46.81 -1.88 21.04
N VAL A 152 -46.02 -2.94 21.30
CA VAL A 152 -46.55 -4.20 21.84
C VAL A 152 -47.20 -3.99 23.20
N LEU A 153 -46.61 -3.16 24.06
CA LEU A 153 -47.18 -2.85 25.38
C LEU A 153 -48.51 -2.10 25.27
N GLN A 154 -48.64 -1.16 24.33
CA GLN A 154 -49.88 -0.43 24.07
C GLN A 154 -51.00 -1.32 23.51
N ASP A 155 -50.65 -2.26 22.61
CA ASP A 155 -51.62 -3.21 22.04
C ASP A 155 -52.16 -4.19 23.11
N ILE A 156 -51.32 -4.59 24.07
CA ILE A 156 -51.74 -5.43 25.21
C ILE A 156 -52.69 -4.66 26.14
N GLU A 157 -52.35 -3.41 26.48
CA GLU A 157 -53.19 -2.56 27.33
C GLU A 157 -54.56 -2.29 26.70
N ALA A 158 -54.62 -2.13 25.37
CA ALA A 158 -55.86 -1.96 24.62
C ALA A 158 -56.74 -3.23 24.60
N LEU A 159 -56.16 -4.43 24.68
CA LEU A 159 -56.90 -5.70 24.76
C LEU A 159 -57.42 -5.99 26.17
N GLU A 160 -56.77 -5.48 27.22
CA GLU A 160 -57.22 -5.61 28.60
C GLU A 160 -58.37 -4.64 28.95
N LEU A 161 -58.54 -3.57 28.16
CA LEU A 161 -59.58 -2.55 28.33
C LEU A 161 -60.83 -2.76 27.45
N SER A 162 -60.89 -3.85 26.66
CA SER A 162 -62.05 -4.25 25.82
C SER A 162 -62.80 -5.44 26.41
#